data_AF-A0A8D8LJQ1-F1
#
_entry.id   AF-A0A8D8LJQ1-F1
#
_cell.length_a   1.000
_cell.length_b   1.000
_cell.length_c   1.000
_cell.angle_alpha   90.00
_cell.angle_beta   90.00
_cell.angle_gamma   90.00
#
_symmetry.space_group_name_H-M   'P 1'
#
loop_
_entity.id
_entity.type
_entity.pdbx_description
1 polymer ?
#
loop_
_entity_poly.entity_id
_entity_poly.type
_entity_poly.pdbx_seq_one_letter_code
_entity_poly.pdbx_strand_id
1 'polypeptide(L)'
;MAPNQDLGLLGSLYQYKSIDKIISEKALNKVVNHLWYLNGETVGLGFFDPTLSHDEKSGMAAKLLSSSDDTEGTKNVNIRVEVKDVPAYVREGLKKFISHETFTFFSRFGIQTDFLLEDPKIWHANPQYQKGLKIVQSLKVVNDTAERGVKLMSDFNDLITREEDQKQFVLQVVSDCRRLYPDFSKSSLSIPLPTNPVEF
;
A
#
# COMPACT_ATOMS: atom_id res chain seq x y z
N MET A 1 4.18 -1.00 9.87
CA MET A 1 4.13 -1.67 8.55
C MET A 1 3.03 -1.01 7.72
N ALA A 2 3.03 -1.21 6.39
CA ALA A 2 2.21 -0.42 5.46
C ALA A 2 0.68 -0.36 5.76
N PRO A 3 -0.02 -1.45 6.15
CA PRO A 3 -1.48 -1.43 6.29
C PRO A 3 -2.03 -0.42 7.32
N ASN A 4 -1.41 -0.36 8.51
CA ASN A 4 -1.87 0.52 9.58
C ASN A 4 -1.64 2.00 9.23
N GLN A 5 -0.48 2.30 8.63
CA GLN A 5 -0.11 3.65 8.21
C GLN A 5 -1.05 4.16 7.11
N ASP A 6 -1.39 3.30 6.15
CA ASP A 6 -2.31 3.64 5.08
C ASP A 6 -3.74 3.90 5.59
N LEU A 7 -4.23 3.12 6.57
CA LEU A 7 -5.51 3.40 7.23
C LEU A 7 -5.48 4.71 8.01
N GLY A 8 -4.37 5.02 8.68
CA GLY A 8 -4.16 6.31 9.36
C GLY A 8 -4.19 7.50 8.38
N LEU A 9 -3.59 7.34 7.20
CA LEU A 9 -3.65 8.33 6.12
C LEU A 9 -5.08 8.52 5.61
N LEU A 10 -5.83 7.43 5.38
CA LEU A 10 -7.25 7.51 5.01
C LEU A 10 -8.07 8.28 6.05
N GLY A 11 -7.85 8.02 7.34
CA GLY A 11 -8.51 8.73 8.43
C GLY A 11 -8.18 10.22 8.43
N SER A 12 -6.92 10.56 8.24
CA SER A 12 -6.45 11.95 8.17
C SER A 12 -7.07 12.68 6.98
N LEU A 13 -7.07 12.06 5.79
CA LEU A 13 -7.68 12.63 4.60
C LEU A 13 -9.19 12.79 4.74
N TYR A 14 -9.87 11.84 5.40
CA TYR A 14 -11.30 11.93 5.68
C TYR A 14 -11.63 13.10 6.61
N GLN A 15 -10.86 13.29 7.69
CA GLN A 15 -11.03 14.42 8.61
C GLN A 15 -10.71 15.77 7.93
N TYR A 16 -9.75 15.80 7.02
CA TYR A 16 -9.35 16.99 6.26
C TYR A 16 -10.48 17.56 5.39
N LYS A 17 -11.56 16.80 5.14
CA LYS A 17 -12.78 17.27 4.48
C LYS A 17 -13.39 18.50 5.16
N SER A 18 -13.18 18.65 6.48
CA SER A 18 -13.62 19.81 7.27
C SER A 18 -12.87 21.11 6.92
N ILE A 19 -11.66 21.00 6.35
CA ILE A 19 -10.81 22.12 5.95
C ILE A 19 -10.96 22.36 4.44
N ASP A 20 -10.70 21.34 3.62
CA ASP A 20 -10.88 21.39 2.17
C ASP A 20 -11.50 20.10 1.64
N LYS A 21 -12.79 20.19 1.35
CA LYS A 21 -13.58 19.07 0.83
C LYS A 21 -13.08 18.58 -0.53
N ILE A 22 -12.70 19.50 -1.42
CA ILE A 22 -12.35 19.14 -2.80
C ILE A 22 -11.02 18.37 -2.81
N ILE A 23 -10.02 18.88 -2.10
CA ILE A 23 -8.71 18.23 -1.99
C ILE A 23 -8.85 16.88 -1.28
N SER A 24 -9.57 16.84 -0.16
CA SER A 24 -9.83 15.59 0.58
C SER A 24 -10.46 14.52 -0.32
N GLU A 25 -11.55 14.85 -1.03
CA GLU A 25 -12.25 13.89 -1.87
C GLU A 25 -11.38 13.42 -3.05
N LYS A 26 -10.60 14.30 -3.68
CA LYS A 26 -9.67 13.92 -4.76
C LYS A 26 -8.53 13.03 -4.24
N ALA A 27 -7.95 13.37 -3.09
CA ALA A 27 -6.88 12.60 -2.48
C ALA A 27 -7.38 11.20 -2.04
N LEU A 28 -8.53 11.11 -1.39
CA LEU A 28 -9.15 9.83 -0.99
C LEU A 28 -9.38 8.93 -2.21
N ASN A 29 -9.99 9.46 -3.27
CA ASN A 29 -10.20 8.72 -4.51
C ASN A 29 -8.89 8.19 -5.11
N LYS A 30 -7.79 8.94 -4.96
CA LYS A 30 -6.47 8.50 -5.45
C LYS A 30 -5.87 7.42 -4.55
N VAL A 31 -5.83 7.64 -3.24
CA VAL A 31 -5.20 6.72 -2.26
C VAL A 31 -5.90 5.38 -2.23
N VAL A 32 -7.24 5.36 -2.32
CA VAL A 32 -8.01 4.11 -2.33
C VAL A 32 -7.59 3.17 -3.48
N ASN A 33 -7.21 3.71 -4.64
CA ASN A 33 -6.70 2.91 -5.76
C ASN A 33 -5.32 2.27 -5.50
N HIS A 34 -4.60 2.72 -4.46
CA HIS A 34 -3.31 2.18 -4.04
C HIS A 34 -3.42 1.11 -2.96
N LEU A 35 -4.63 0.84 -2.45
CA LEU A 35 -4.89 -0.18 -1.43
C LEU A 35 -5.28 -1.53 -2.01
N TRP A 36 -4.96 -1.78 -3.30
CA TRP A 36 -5.21 -3.06 -3.98
C TRP A 36 -4.50 -4.24 -3.30
N TYR A 37 -3.40 -3.96 -2.59
CA TYR A 37 -2.65 -4.96 -1.86
C TYR A 37 -3.33 -5.34 -0.53
N LEU A 38 -4.21 -4.49 0.02
CA LEU A 38 -4.83 -4.69 1.34
C LEU A 38 -6.01 -5.66 1.22
N ASN A 39 -5.75 -6.94 1.51
CA ASN A 39 -6.71 -8.03 1.41
C ASN A 39 -6.63 -8.95 2.64
N GLY A 40 -7.44 -10.01 2.66
CA GLY A 40 -7.50 -10.94 3.78
C GLY A 40 -6.19 -11.67 4.08
N GLU A 41 -5.30 -11.89 3.11
CA GLU A 41 -3.98 -12.50 3.36
C GLU A 41 -2.98 -11.45 3.88
N THR A 42 -2.89 -10.30 3.21
CA THR A 42 -1.89 -9.27 3.55
C THR A 42 -2.17 -8.55 4.86
N VAL A 43 -3.42 -8.51 5.33
CA VAL A 43 -3.74 -8.02 6.70
C VAL A 43 -3.05 -8.87 7.78
N GLY A 44 -2.66 -10.12 7.47
CA GLY A 44 -1.86 -10.98 8.35
C GLY A 44 -0.53 -10.34 8.79
N LEU A 45 0.04 -9.47 7.96
CA LEU A 45 1.22 -8.66 8.29
C LEU A 45 0.97 -7.74 9.50
N GLY A 46 -0.27 -7.29 9.71
CA GLY A 46 -0.66 -6.43 10.83
C GLY A 46 -0.41 -7.06 12.19
N PHE A 47 -0.53 -8.39 12.35
CA PHE A 47 -0.24 -9.06 13.64
C PHE A 47 1.19 -8.84 14.14
N PHE A 48 2.12 -8.57 13.22
CA PHE A 48 3.54 -8.34 13.47
C PHE A 48 3.92 -6.84 13.45
N ASP A 49 2.95 -5.94 13.25
CA ASP A 49 3.21 -4.50 13.25
C ASP A 49 3.43 -4.01 14.69
N PRO A 50 4.60 -3.44 15.03
CA PRO A 50 4.83 -2.89 16.37
C PRO A 50 4.04 -1.61 16.64
N THR A 51 3.49 -0.95 15.62
CA THR A 51 2.74 0.30 15.76
C THR A 51 1.26 0.11 16.10
N LEU A 52 0.73 -1.11 15.94
CA LEU A 52 -0.64 -1.43 16.34
C LEU A 52 -0.74 -1.65 17.84
N SER A 53 -1.82 -1.14 18.41
CA SER A 53 -2.12 -1.33 19.82
C SER A 53 -2.41 -2.80 20.14
N HIS A 54 -2.20 -3.19 21.41
CA HIS A 54 -2.57 -4.54 21.87
C HIS A 54 -4.08 -4.78 21.75
N ASP A 55 -4.91 -3.75 21.96
CA ASP A 55 -6.36 -3.85 21.83
C ASP A 55 -6.79 -4.14 20.38
N GLU A 56 -6.17 -3.49 19.38
CA GLU A 56 -6.41 -3.79 17.98
C GLU A 56 -5.96 -5.21 17.60
N LYS A 57 -4.77 -5.62 18.06
CA LYS A 57 -4.26 -6.99 17.85
C LYS A 57 -5.18 -8.03 18.47
N SER A 58 -5.70 -7.77 19.67
CA SER A 58 -6.66 -8.62 20.35
C SER A 58 -7.96 -8.71 19.56
N GLY A 59 -8.47 -7.60 19.03
CA GLY A 59 -9.67 -7.58 18.19
C GLY A 59 -9.49 -8.32 16.87
N MET A 60 -8.30 -8.22 16.24
CA MET A 60 -7.95 -8.97 15.05
C MET A 60 -7.88 -10.48 15.33
N ALA A 61 -7.23 -10.88 16.42
CA ALA A 61 -7.11 -12.28 16.83
C ALA A 61 -8.49 -12.88 17.16
N ALA A 62 -9.30 -12.19 17.96
CA ALA A 62 -10.65 -12.63 18.31
C ALA A 62 -11.52 -12.82 17.05
N LYS A 63 -11.46 -11.88 16.10
CA LYS A 63 -12.21 -12.01 14.84
C LYS A 63 -11.72 -13.19 14.01
N LEU A 64 -10.40 -13.38 13.91
CA LEU A 64 -9.82 -14.49 13.15
C LEU A 64 -10.23 -15.85 13.73
N LEU A 65 -10.15 -15.99 15.06
CA LEU A 65 -10.58 -17.19 15.77
C LEU A 65 -12.10 -17.43 15.68
N SER A 66 -12.92 -16.37 15.65
CA SER A 66 -14.37 -16.54 15.42
C SER A 66 -14.71 -16.97 13.99
N SER A 67 -13.82 -16.68 13.03
CA SER A 67 -14.04 -17.00 11.61
C SER A 67 -13.56 -18.41 11.20
N SER A 68 -12.86 -19.13 12.08
CA SER A 68 -12.44 -20.52 11.81
C SER A 68 -13.57 -21.55 11.94
N ASP A 69 -14.68 -21.18 12.59
CA ASP A 69 -15.83 -22.08 12.78
C ASP A 69 -16.82 -22.06 11.60
N ASP A 70 -16.72 -21.09 10.68
CA ASP A 70 -17.56 -21.01 9.48
C ASP A 70 -16.97 -21.88 8.35
N THR A 71 -17.09 -23.20 8.49
CA THR A 71 -16.87 -24.16 7.40
C THR A 71 -18.01 -24.08 6.38
N GLU A 72 -18.14 -23.00 5.62
CA GLU A 72 -18.86 -23.02 4.33
C GLU A 72 -18.74 -21.69 3.57
N GLY A 73 -17.99 -21.70 2.47
CA GLY A 73 -18.32 -20.86 1.31
C GLY A 73 -18.13 -19.34 1.44
N THR A 74 -17.21 -18.84 2.27
CA THR A 74 -16.89 -17.40 2.23
C THR A 74 -16.15 -17.08 0.93
N LYS A 75 -16.91 -16.67 -0.08
CA LYS A 75 -16.43 -16.12 -1.35
C LYS A 75 -15.29 -15.16 -1.05
N ASN A 76 -14.16 -15.31 -1.76
CA ASN A 76 -13.05 -14.36 -1.75
C ASN A 76 -13.62 -12.95 -1.72
N VAL A 77 -13.57 -12.30 -0.54
CA VAL A 77 -14.08 -10.94 -0.44
C VAL A 77 -12.93 -10.14 -1.01
N ASN A 78 -13.01 -9.85 -2.30
CA ASN A 78 -12.14 -8.85 -2.89
C ASN A 78 -12.56 -7.53 -2.23
N ILE A 79 -11.95 -7.20 -1.08
CA ILE A 79 -12.25 -6.00 -0.31
C ILE A 79 -11.65 -4.85 -1.11
N ARG A 80 -12.37 -4.46 -2.16
CA ARG A 80 -12.08 -3.24 -2.86
C ARG A 80 -12.44 -2.13 -1.88
N VAL A 81 -11.43 -1.51 -1.31
CA VAL A 81 -11.60 -0.30 -0.51
C VAL A 81 -12.35 0.69 -1.41
N GLU A 82 -13.45 1.23 -0.93
CA GLU A 82 -14.19 2.30 -1.60
C GLU A 82 -14.23 3.52 -0.69
N VAL A 83 -14.27 4.72 -1.29
CA VAL A 83 -14.32 5.98 -0.52
C VAL A 83 -15.53 6.03 0.42
N LYS A 84 -16.65 5.42 0.01
CA LYS A 84 -17.88 5.34 0.83
C LYS A 84 -17.69 4.55 2.13
N ASP A 85 -16.75 3.62 2.14
CA ASP A 85 -16.50 2.69 3.26
C ASP A 85 -15.36 3.18 4.17
N VAL A 86 -14.66 4.26 3.80
CA VAL A 86 -13.60 4.89 4.62
C VAL A 86 -14.03 5.14 6.07
N PRO A 87 -15.24 5.67 6.37
CA PRO A 87 -15.67 5.83 7.75
C PRO A 87 -15.69 4.52 8.55
N ALA A 88 -16.06 3.41 7.91
CA ALA A 88 -16.07 2.10 8.54
C ALA A 88 -14.64 1.60 8.77
N TYR A 89 -13.74 1.76 7.81
CA TYR A 89 -12.33 1.37 7.97
C TYR A 89 -11.61 2.15 9.06
N VAL A 90 -11.89 3.45 9.19
CA VAL A 90 -11.30 4.29 10.24
C VAL A 90 -11.78 3.87 11.63
N ARG A 91 -13.05 3.48 11.77
CA ARG A 91 -13.63 3.05 13.05
C ARG A 91 -13.23 1.63 13.43
N GLU A 92 -13.22 0.72 12.46
CA GLU A 92 -13.02 -0.71 12.70
C GLU A 92 -11.56 -1.14 12.57
N GLY A 93 -10.73 -0.34 11.91
CA GLY A 93 -9.31 -0.62 11.69
C GLY A 93 -9.09 -1.87 10.85
N LEU A 94 -7.92 -2.50 11.05
CA LEU A 94 -7.53 -3.70 10.32
C LEU A 94 -8.43 -4.91 10.59
N LYS A 95 -9.15 -4.93 11.72
CA LYS A 95 -10.12 -5.99 12.02
C LYS A 95 -11.15 -6.15 10.91
N LYS A 96 -11.51 -5.08 10.18
CA LYS A 96 -12.49 -5.15 9.09
C LYS A 96 -12.04 -6.09 7.96
N PHE A 97 -10.74 -6.19 7.73
CA PHE A 97 -10.13 -6.96 6.65
C PHE A 97 -9.79 -8.40 7.01
N ILE A 98 -9.89 -8.78 8.29
CA ILE A 98 -9.70 -10.16 8.75
C ILE A 98 -10.77 -11.07 8.13
N SER A 99 -10.31 -12.14 7.49
CA SER A 99 -11.12 -13.19 6.86
C SER A 99 -10.42 -14.54 7.03
N HIS A 100 -11.03 -15.64 6.56
CA HIS A 100 -10.37 -16.95 6.52
C HIS A 100 -9.07 -16.93 5.69
N GLU A 101 -8.94 -16.04 4.70
CA GLU A 101 -7.70 -15.86 3.92
C GLU A 101 -6.53 -15.40 4.81
N THR A 102 -6.81 -14.80 5.97
CA THR A 102 -5.78 -14.45 6.94
C THR A 102 -5.09 -15.70 7.51
N PHE A 103 -5.79 -16.84 7.63
CA PHE A 103 -5.13 -18.12 7.95
C PHE A 103 -4.20 -18.60 6.83
N THR A 104 -4.50 -18.25 5.58
CA THR A 104 -3.64 -18.60 4.43
C THR A 104 -2.28 -17.92 4.54
N PHE A 105 -2.23 -16.69 5.07
CA PHE A 105 -0.96 -16.02 5.38
C PHE A 105 -0.12 -16.85 6.38
N PHE A 106 -0.71 -17.25 7.50
CA PHE A 106 0.00 -18.01 8.53
C PHE A 106 0.48 -19.38 8.01
N SER A 107 -0.37 -20.10 7.26
CA SER A 107 0.00 -21.40 6.68
C SER A 107 1.10 -21.27 5.62
N ARG A 108 1.02 -20.25 4.75
CA ARG A 108 2.01 -19.98 3.70
C ARG A 108 3.40 -19.70 4.25
N PHE A 109 3.49 -18.99 5.37
CA PHE A 109 4.75 -18.69 6.04
C PHE A 109 5.15 -19.74 7.10
N GLY A 110 4.35 -20.80 7.30
CA GLY A 110 4.62 -21.83 8.30
C GLY A 110 4.65 -21.29 9.73
N ILE A 111 3.83 -20.28 10.01
CA ILE A 111 3.70 -19.63 11.32
C ILE A 111 2.56 -20.32 12.06
N GLN A 112 2.83 -20.84 13.27
CA GLN A 112 1.79 -21.40 14.12
C GLN A 112 0.93 -20.29 14.72
N THR A 113 -0.37 -20.54 14.84
CA THR A 113 -1.38 -19.56 15.27
C THR A 113 -1.74 -19.67 16.75
N ASP A 114 -1.14 -20.59 17.51
CA ASP A 114 -1.47 -20.85 18.92
C ASP A 114 -1.34 -19.60 19.80
N PHE A 115 -0.38 -18.72 19.48
CA PHE A 115 -0.18 -17.46 20.19
C PHE A 115 -1.40 -16.52 20.08
N LEU A 116 -2.28 -16.69 19.08
CA LEU A 116 -3.49 -15.87 18.93
C LEU A 116 -4.50 -16.08 20.09
N LEU A 117 -4.38 -17.19 20.84
CA LEU A 117 -5.18 -17.48 22.03
C LEU A 117 -4.67 -16.74 23.28
N GLU A 118 -3.44 -16.24 23.24
CA GLU A 118 -2.78 -15.51 24.33
C GLU A 118 -3.02 -13.99 24.21
N ASP A 119 -2.86 -13.27 25.32
CA ASP A 119 -2.93 -11.79 25.32
C ASP A 119 -1.78 -11.21 24.45
N PRO A 120 -2.07 -10.29 23.51
CA PRO A 120 -1.04 -9.62 22.70
C PRO A 120 0.12 -9.00 23.48
N LYS A 121 -0.08 -8.65 24.75
CA LYS A 121 0.98 -8.16 25.65
C LYS A 121 2.10 -9.17 25.84
N ILE A 122 1.81 -10.48 25.80
CA ILE A 122 2.80 -11.54 26.04
C ILE A 122 3.34 -12.18 24.75
N TRP A 123 2.81 -11.82 23.58
CA TRP A 123 3.27 -12.37 22.29
C TRP A 123 4.77 -12.21 22.06
N HIS A 124 5.37 -11.11 22.55
CA HIS A 124 6.80 -10.89 22.43
C HIS A 124 7.65 -11.96 23.15
N ALA A 125 7.11 -12.63 24.17
CA ALA A 125 7.78 -13.75 24.84
C ALA A 125 7.49 -15.11 24.18
N ASN A 126 6.46 -15.19 23.33
CA ASN A 126 6.06 -16.42 22.66
C ASN A 126 7.06 -16.79 21.53
N PRO A 127 7.69 -17.98 21.57
CA PRO A 127 8.66 -18.39 20.55
C PRO A 127 8.11 -18.43 19.13
N GLN A 128 6.83 -18.77 18.97
CA GLN A 128 6.18 -18.88 17.66
C GLN A 128 5.90 -17.52 17.06
N TYR A 129 5.45 -16.57 17.88
CA TYR A 129 5.33 -15.18 17.46
C TYR A 129 6.70 -14.60 17.06
N GLN A 130 7.75 -14.83 17.85
CA GLN A 130 9.10 -14.37 17.53
C GLN A 130 9.63 -14.95 16.22
N LYS A 131 9.34 -16.23 15.95
CA LYS A 131 9.67 -16.87 14.67
C LYS A 131 8.93 -16.20 13.50
N GLY A 132 7.61 -15.98 13.64
CA GLY A 132 6.80 -15.29 12.64
C GLY A 132 7.29 -13.86 12.40
N LEU A 133 7.62 -13.13 13.46
CA LEU A 133 8.15 -11.77 13.40
C LEU A 133 9.45 -11.72 12.59
N LYS A 134 10.38 -12.64 12.81
CA LYS A 134 11.63 -12.73 12.04
C LYS A 134 11.38 -13.00 10.56
N ILE A 135 10.42 -13.88 10.24
CA ILE A 135 10.03 -14.17 8.84
C ILE A 135 9.49 -12.89 8.19
N VAL A 136 8.55 -12.21 8.84
CA VAL A 136 7.95 -10.98 8.32
C VAL A 136 8.99 -9.87 8.16
N GLN A 137 9.91 -9.70 9.11
CA GLN A 137 11.01 -8.73 9.01
C GLN A 137 12.00 -9.06 7.89
N SER A 138 12.13 -10.34 7.50
CA SER A 138 12.98 -10.75 6.39
C SER A 138 12.35 -10.53 5.01
N LEU A 139 11.05 -10.22 4.94
CA LEU A 139 10.36 -9.91 3.68
C LEU A 139 10.92 -8.62 3.09
N LYS A 140 11.60 -8.72 1.96
CA LYS A 140 12.08 -7.55 1.21
C LYS A 140 10.90 -6.84 0.55
N VAL A 141 10.38 -5.79 1.20
CA VAL A 141 9.33 -4.90 0.66
C VAL A 141 9.87 -3.93 -0.41
N VAL A 142 11.18 -3.97 -0.68
CA VAL A 142 11.90 -3.07 -1.60
C VAL A 142 11.45 -3.24 -3.05
N ASN A 143 10.85 -4.38 -3.40
CA ASN A 143 10.59 -4.71 -4.80
C ASN A 143 9.38 -3.99 -5.39
N ASP A 144 8.36 -3.61 -4.62
CA ASP A 144 7.13 -3.02 -5.21
C ASP A 144 7.41 -1.64 -5.85
N THR A 145 8.24 -0.80 -5.22
CA THR A 145 8.62 0.50 -5.80
C THR A 145 9.50 0.33 -7.03
N ALA A 146 10.42 -0.65 -7.02
CA ALA A 146 11.28 -0.95 -8.15
C ALA A 146 10.46 -1.55 -9.31
N GLU A 147 9.58 -2.52 -9.05
CA GLU A 147 8.66 -3.14 -10.01
C GLU A 147 7.71 -2.11 -10.61
N ARG A 148 7.14 -1.21 -9.80
CA ARG A 148 6.30 -0.12 -10.30
C ARG A 148 7.10 0.88 -11.12
N GLY A 149 8.34 1.17 -10.74
CA GLY A 149 9.25 2.00 -11.53
C GLY A 149 9.59 1.38 -12.89
N VAL A 150 9.91 0.09 -12.90
CA VAL A 150 10.18 -0.70 -14.12
C VAL A 150 8.93 -0.77 -14.99
N LYS A 151 7.76 -1.05 -14.42
CA LYS A 151 6.49 -1.10 -15.16
C LYS A 151 6.13 0.26 -15.75
N LEU A 152 6.28 1.34 -15.00
CA LEU A 152 6.07 2.71 -15.50
C LEU A 152 7.00 3.01 -16.68
N MET A 153 8.27 2.64 -16.57
CA MET A 153 9.24 2.84 -17.65
C MET A 153 8.93 1.97 -18.87
N SER A 154 8.52 0.73 -18.66
CA SER A 154 8.07 -0.20 -19.69
C SER A 154 6.85 0.35 -20.44
N ASP A 155 5.82 0.77 -19.71
CA ASP A 155 4.59 1.33 -20.28
C ASP A 155 4.86 2.65 -21.01
N PHE A 156 5.75 3.49 -20.48
CA PHE A 156 6.18 4.72 -21.15
C PHE A 156 6.92 4.44 -22.45
N ASN A 157 7.84 3.46 -22.44
CA ASN A 157 8.57 3.02 -23.63
C ASN A 157 7.63 2.47 -24.72
N ASP A 158 6.50 1.88 -24.34
CA ASP A 158 5.51 1.35 -25.28
C ASP A 158 4.53 2.41 -25.82
N LEU A 159 4.40 3.57 -25.15
CA LEU A 159 3.36 4.57 -25.43
C LEU A 159 3.73 5.57 -26.54
N ILE A 160 5.00 6.02 -26.60
CA ILE A 160 5.40 7.13 -27.48
C ILE A 160 5.82 6.64 -28.86
N THR A 161 6.78 5.71 -28.91
CA THR A 161 7.37 5.21 -30.15
C THR A 161 8.05 3.87 -29.92
N ARG A 162 8.04 3.01 -30.94
CA ARG A 162 8.73 1.70 -30.92
C ARG A 162 10.16 1.78 -31.44
N GLU A 163 10.56 2.91 -32.01
CA GLU A 163 11.90 3.14 -32.54
C GLU A 163 12.84 3.60 -31.42
N GLU A 164 13.93 2.87 -31.19
CA GLU A 164 14.87 3.14 -30.08
C GLU A 164 15.55 4.51 -30.20
N ASP A 165 15.90 4.94 -31.41
CA ASP A 165 16.55 6.25 -31.60
C ASP A 165 15.63 7.39 -31.14
N GLN A 166 14.34 7.32 -31.47
CA GLN A 166 13.36 8.31 -31.03
C GLN A 166 13.15 8.30 -29.52
N LYS A 167 13.20 7.12 -28.87
CA LYS A 167 13.16 7.04 -27.39
C LYS A 167 14.35 7.75 -26.76
N GLN A 168 15.55 7.55 -27.32
CA GLN A 168 16.76 8.17 -26.82
C GLN A 168 16.72 9.70 -26.96
N PHE A 169 16.18 10.21 -28.07
CA PHE A 169 15.95 11.64 -28.27
C PHE A 169 14.99 12.22 -27.23
N VAL A 170 13.87 11.55 -26.94
CA VAL A 170 12.90 12.01 -25.93
C VAL A 170 13.55 12.10 -24.54
N LEU A 171 14.38 11.12 -24.16
CA LEU A 171 15.09 11.16 -22.87
C LEU A 171 16.09 12.31 -22.78
N GLN A 172 16.82 12.60 -23.86
CA GLN A 172 17.74 13.74 -23.94
C GLN A 172 16.98 15.06 -23.81
N VAL A 173 15.89 15.24 -24.56
CA VAL A 173 15.05 16.44 -24.50
C VAL A 173 14.46 16.64 -23.10
N VAL A 174 13.94 15.58 -22.46
CA VAL A 174 13.41 15.67 -21.09
C VAL A 174 14.50 16.03 -20.09
N SER A 175 15.70 15.46 -20.23
CA SER A 175 16.85 15.79 -19.39
C SER A 175 17.27 17.24 -19.54
N ASP A 176 17.35 17.74 -20.78
CA ASP A 176 17.68 19.12 -21.07
C ASP A 176 16.62 20.09 -20.55
N CYS A 177 15.34 19.77 -20.72
CA CYS A 177 14.24 20.51 -20.10
C CYS A 177 14.39 20.58 -18.58
N ARG A 178 14.64 19.46 -17.89
CA ARG A 178 14.82 19.47 -16.43
C ARG A 178 16.01 20.31 -15.97
N ARG A 179 17.07 20.38 -16.78
CA ARG A 179 18.24 21.22 -16.52
C ARG A 179 17.95 22.71 -16.76
N LEU A 180 17.18 23.03 -17.78
CA LEU A 180 16.77 24.40 -18.13
C LEU A 180 15.71 24.95 -17.15
N TYR A 181 14.85 24.08 -16.63
CA TYR A 181 13.75 24.41 -15.72
C TYR A 181 13.88 23.63 -14.39
N PRO A 182 14.86 23.96 -13.55
CA PRO A 182 15.11 23.23 -12.30
C PRO A 182 14.03 23.45 -11.24
N ASP A 183 13.27 24.54 -11.33
CA ASP A 183 12.17 24.88 -10.43
C ASP A 183 10.81 24.93 -11.16
N PHE A 184 9.73 24.67 -10.41
CA PHE A 184 8.36 24.58 -10.95
C PHE A 184 7.64 25.94 -11.02
N SER A 185 8.39 27.05 -11.00
CA SER A 185 7.79 28.39 -11.00
C SER A 185 7.30 28.79 -12.39
N LYS A 186 6.20 29.54 -12.47
CA LYS A 186 5.67 30.08 -13.74
C LYS A 186 6.70 30.92 -14.49
N SER A 187 7.56 31.63 -13.76
CA SER A 187 8.66 32.42 -14.31
C SER A 187 9.68 31.55 -15.02
N SER A 188 10.06 30.41 -14.45
CA SER A 188 11.05 29.53 -15.06
C SER A 188 10.49 28.84 -16.30
N LEU A 189 9.25 28.35 -16.24
CA LEU A 189 8.55 27.73 -17.37
C LEU A 189 8.23 28.69 -18.53
N SER A 190 8.46 29.99 -18.36
CA SER A 190 8.26 30.99 -19.42
C SER A 190 9.45 31.13 -20.37
N ILE A 191 10.60 30.53 -20.04
CA ILE A 191 11.77 30.52 -20.93
C ILE A 191 11.42 29.60 -22.11
N PRO A 192 11.55 30.04 -23.38
CA PRO A 192 11.24 29.20 -24.53
C PRO A 192 12.16 27.98 -24.60
N LEU A 193 11.61 26.84 -25.06
CA LEU A 193 12.45 25.67 -25.38
C LEU A 193 13.45 26.08 -26.47
N PRO A 194 14.74 25.73 -26.35
CA PRO A 194 15.71 25.99 -27.41
C PRO A 194 15.25 25.26 -28.68
N THR A 195 14.90 26.02 -29.72
CA THR A 195 14.39 25.51 -31.00
C THR A 195 15.48 25.08 -31.96
N ASN A 196 16.72 24.90 -31.49
CA ASN A 196 17.78 24.48 -32.39
C ASN A 196 17.48 23.04 -32.84
N PRO A 197 17.42 22.78 -34.16
CA PRO A 197 17.47 21.42 -34.63
C PRO A 197 18.76 20.85 -34.07
N VAL A 198 18.66 19.74 -33.36
CA VAL A 198 19.85 18.98 -33.00
C VAL A 198 20.37 18.45 -34.33
N GLU A 199 21.30 19.18 -34.94
CA GLU A 199 22.02 18.71 -36.12
C GLU A 199 22.85 17.49 -35.69
N PHE A 200 22.52 16.36 -36.28
CA PHE A 200 23.38 15.18 -36.41
C PHE A 200 23.42 14.78 -37.88
#